data_AF-A0A559M4U5-F1
#
_entry.id   AF-A0A559M4U5-F1
#
_cell.length_a   1.000
_cell.length_b   1.000
_cell.length_c   1.000
_cell.angle_alpha   90.00
_cell.angle_beta   90.00
_cell.angle_gamma   90.00
#
_symmetry.space_group_name_H-M   'P 1'
#
loop_
_entity.id
_entity.type
_entity.pdbx_description
1 polymer ?
#
loop_
_entity_poly.entity_id
_entity_poly.type
_entity_poly.pdbx_seq_one_letter_code
_entity_poly.pdbx_strand_id
1 'polypeptide(L)'
;MLAQQRGLVVSVVAALVVYLVYFHGRRIPESFHSIQELEIFKGVDDNTHHASPTTPGSLHSHASTPSATPAPDALDSDSRDAFHGLLHLCKQTNWTDGLWVQCHSNCGEDSTSMCGGLNNARNRVQTCLRLAIDTGGGMIIPTATTRDEKDLVKTDDKTVCADFFWDMGYMKKALAEQCPQLQIRQCDDRAGLTKVIEPTFRTYTQAAHSNTTFRELVRYTLEQDNMTFADITPSAPAVVSFGDTYIGFNYMIAAELSTIRKALFKVLKFNQELLDLGNQILTSEELHQGAFIGVHLRGENDWPGGFGTAQTQMEAYVAEIQKIEAGVSYELKTVYVSCGDATAIQAFREMLVPLGYVVHDKWTLLATQNETLARLEALGFDQKGIVEYQVLVEARFWIGVITSSFSSLIAYARTVNDSDDFFESSIFPGSSKSGLDRGYTEPNTVKGSFNTKLMVINGPDIMEAFP
;
A
#
# COMPACT_ATOMS: atom_id res chain seq x y z
N MET A 1 37.28 44.93 44.32
CA MET A 1 37.60 43.97 43.24
C MET A 1 37.08 42.54 43.45
N LEU A 2 36.65 42.11 44.65
CA LEU A 2 36.11 40.75 44.88
C LEU A 2 34.58 40.59 44.66
N ALA A 3 33.81 41.69 44.64
CA ALA A 3 32.36 41.64 44.41
C ALA A 3 31.99 41.57 42.91
N GLN A 4 32.79 42.17 42.04
CA GLN A 4 32.55 42.24 40.59
C GLN A 4 32.87 40.92 39.87
N GLN A 5 33.79 40.11 40.43
CA GLN A 5 34.09 38.76 39.94
C GLN A 5 33.02 37.72 40.32
N ARG A 6 32.28 37.91 41.43
CA ARG A 6 31.20 37.00 41.83
C ARG A 6 29.94 37.16 40.96
N GLY A 7 29.61 38.38 40.52
CA GLY A 7 28.47 38.62 39.63
C GLY A 7 28.67 38.05 38.22
N LEU A 8 29.91 38.06 37.71
CA LEU A 8 30.24 37.50 36.40
C LEU A 8 30.18 35.96 36.40
N VAL A 9 30.69 35.32 37.47
CA VAL A 9 30.68 33.85 37.60
C VAL A 9 29.26 33.31 37.77
N VAL A 10 28.40 33.98 38.56
CA VAL A 10 27.00 33.57 38.73
C VAL A 10 26.20 33.75 37.43
N SER A 11 26.47 34.79 36.64
CA SER A 11 25.80 35.02 35.35
C SER A 11 26.24 34.01 34.28
N VAL A 12 27.53 33.62 34.26
CA VAL A 12 28.05 32.62 33.32
C VAL A 12 27.55 31.21 33.67
N VAL A 13 27.46 30.87 34.96
CA VAL A 13 26.90 29.58 35.40
C VAL A 13 25.39 29.51 35.16
N ALA A 14 24.65 30.59 35.40
CA ALA A 14 23.22 30.64 35.07
C ALA A 14 22.96 30.54 33.55
N ALA A 15 23.77 31.20 32.73
CA ALA A 15 23.69 31.10 31.27
C ALA A 15 24.07 29.69 30.76
N LEU A 16 25.06 29.03 31.38
CA LEU A 16 25.43 27.64 31.08
C LEU A 16 24.35 26.64 31.51
N VAL A 17 23.69 26.84 32.64
CA VAL A 17 22.59 25.97 33.09
C VAL A 17 21.36 26.16 32.21
N VAL A 18 21.02 27.39 31.82
CA VAL A 18 19.93 27.64 30.85
C VAL A 18 20.30 27.07 29.47
N TYR A 19 21.55 27.22 29.01
CA TYR A 19 22.03 26.61 27.77
C TYR A 19 21.98 25.07 27.82
N LEU A 20 22.38 24.45 28.93
CA LEU A 20 22.34 22.99 29.09
C LEU A 20 20.89 22.47 29.25
N VAL A 21 20.01 23.18 29.96
CA VAL A 21 18.60 22.78 30.07
C VAL A 21 17.85 23.00 28.74
N TYR A 22 18.16 24.07 28.01
CA TYR A 22 17.52 24.39 26.73
C TYR A 22 18.08 23.58 25.54
N PHE A 23 19.39 23.25 25.53
CA PHE A 23 20.05 22.53 24.42
C PHE A 23 20.44 21.07 24.74
N HIS A 24 20.34 20.59 25.99
CA HIS A 24 20.48 19.16 26.33
C HIS A 24 19.22 18.52 26.92
N GLY A 25 18.16 19.29 27.22
CA GLY A 25 16.87 18.78 27.70
C GLY A 25 15.93 18.23 26.63
N ARG A 26 16.27 18.35 25.34
CA ARG A 26 15.60 17.67 24.23
C ARG A 26 16.64 17.20 23.22
N ARG A 27 17.32 16.10 23.53
CA ARG A 27 17.91 15.24 22.50
C ARG A 27 16.95 14.08 22.26
N ILE A 28 15.88 14.38 21.53
CA ILE A 28 15.33 13.40 20.59
C ILE A 28 16.34 13.41 19.44
N PRO A 29 16.89 12.26 19.00
CA PRO A 29 17.79 12.25 17.86
C PRO A 29 17.02 12.76 16.63
N GLU A 30 17.43 13.89 16.05
CA GLU A 30 17.00 14.39 14.72
C GLU A 30 17.51 13.49 13.57
N SER A 31 17.64 12.18 13.79
CA SER A 31 18.13 11.20 12.82
C SER A 31 17.15 10.04 12.60
N PHE A 32 15.87 10.20 12.94
CA PHE A 32 14.85 9.15 12.74
C PHE A 32 13.73 9.52 11.77
N HIS A 33 13.68 10.76 11.27
CA HIS A 33 12.78 11.12 10.18
C HIS A 33 13.45 10.79 8.84
N SER A 34 12.82 9.94 8.03
CA SER A 34 13.15 9.53 6.64
C SER A 34 13.96 8.24 6.37
N ILE A 35 14.37 7.47 7.38
CA ILE A 35 15.21 6.27 7.12
C ILE A 35 14.45 5.08 6.50
N GLN A 36 13.11 5.03 6.60
CA GLN A 36 12.37 3.82 6.23
C GLN A 36 12.22 3.60 4.72
N GLU A 37 12.21 4.65 3.89
CA GLU A 37 12.24 4.49 2.42
C GLU A 37 13.68 4.46 1.89
N LEU A 38 14.60 5.28 2.43
CA LEU A 38 16.00 5.33 1.97
C LEU A 38 16.80 4.04 2.21
N GLU A 39 16.50 3.26 3.26
CA GLU A 39 17.15 1.95 3.49
C GLU A 39 16.60 0.82 2.64
N ILE A 40 15.44 0.98 1.99
CA ILE A 40 14.93 0.03 0.98
C ILE A 40 15.85 0.02 -0.27
N PHE A 41 16.64 1.08 -0.49
CA PHE A 41 17.26 1.37 -1.80
C PHE A 41 18.78 1.28 -1.85
N LYS A 42 19.47 0.70 -0.85
CA LYS A 42 20.95 0.69 -0.79
C LYS A 42 21.64 -0.67 -1.01
N GLY A 43 20.93 -1.73 -1.37
CA GLY A 43 21.53 -3.08 -1.38
C GLY A 43 21.51 -3.80 -2.71
N VAL A 44 22.34 -3.43 -3.70
CA VAL A 44 22.87 -4.38 -4.71
C VAL A 44 24.20 -3.88 -5.25
N ASP A 45 25.30 -4.51 -4.86
CA ASP A 45 26.56 -4.57 -5.61
C ASP A 45 27.30 -5.84 -5.17
N ASP A 46 27.19 -6.92 -5.94
CA ASP A 46 28.34 -7.64 -6.47
C ASP A 46 27.89 -8.80 -7.40
N ASN A 47 28.22 -8.66 -8.68
CA ASN A 47 28.12 -9.70 -9.71
C ASN A 47 29.43 -10.48 -9.75
N THR A 48 29.38 -11.81 -9.73
CA THR A 48 30.33 -12.61 -10.53
C THR A 48 29.68 -13.87 -11.09
N HIS A 49 29.93 -14.05 -12.39
CA HIS A 49 29.40 -15.02 -13.32
C HIS A 49 29.86 -16.46 -13.08
N HIS A 50 29.03 -17.43 -13.47
CA HIS A 50 29.46 -18.49 -14.41
C HIS A 50 28.25 -19.15 -15.10
N ALA A 51 28.20 -19.02 -16.43
CA ALA A 51 27.24 -19.66 -17.30
C ALA A 51 27.80 -21.00 -17.84
N SER A 52 26.92 -21.97 -18.10
CA SER A 52 27.10 -22.97 -19.16
C SER A 52 25.75 -23.56 -19.60
N PRO A 53 25.64 -24.02 -20.87
CA PRO A 53 24.40 -24.02 -21.63
C PRO A 53 23.79 -25.42 -21.80
N THR A 54 22.46 -25.52 -21.90
CA THR A 54 21.80 -26.70 -22.50
C THR A 54 20.58 -26.29 -23.36
N THR A 55 20.47 -27.01 -24.46
CA THR A 55 19.66 -26.82 -25.68
C THR A 55 18.20 -27.31 -25.52
N PRO A 56 17.28 -26.94 -26.43
CA PRO A 56 15.83 -26.91 -26.19
C PRO A 56 15.08 -28.18 -26.63
N GLY A 57 14.03 -28.52 -25.88
CA GLY A 57 13.02 -29.52 -26.24
C GLY A 57 11.67 -28.85 -26.55
N SER A 58 11.23 -28.99 -27.80
CA SER A 58 9.90 -28.62 -28.31
C SER A 58 8.81 -29.54 -27.73
N LEU A 59 7.63 -28.99 -27.39
CA LEU A 59 6.35 -29.70 -27.54
C LEU A 59 5.12 -28.77 -27.44
N HIS A 60 4.51 -28.59 -28.61
CA HIS A 60 3.08 -28.53 -28.97
C HIS A 60 2.02 -27.83 -28.09
N SER A 61 1.38 -26.89 -28.80
CA SER A 61 0.10 -26.21 -28.67
C SER A 61 -1.13 -27.06 -28.31
N HIS A 62 -2.03 -26.51 -27.50
CA HIS A 62 -3.48 -26.58 -27.75
C HIS A 62 -4.16 -25.27 -27.32
N ALA A 63 -4.69 -24.55 -28.33
CA ALA A 63 -5.49 -23.35 -28.16
C ALA A 63 -6.95 -23.73 -27.85
N SER A 64 -7.52 -23.09 -26.84
CA SER A 64 -8.96 -23.13 -26.55
C SER A 64 -9.45 -21.67 -26.42
N THR A 65 -10.38 -21.29 -27.28
CA THR A 65 -10.96 -19.95 -27.38
C THR A 65 -12.05 -19.75 -26.32
N PRO A 66 -12.12 -18.60 -25.63
CA PRO A 66 -13.35 -18.18 -24.96
C PRO A 66 -14.02 -16.99 -25.68
N SER A 67 -15.31 -17.16 -25.93
CA SER A 67 -16.24 -16.17 -26.49
C SER A 67 -16.59 -15.10 -25.44
N ALA A 68 -16.64 -13.84 -25.88
CA ALA A 68 -17.04 -12.70 -25.06
C ALA A 68 -18.56 -12.64 -24.89
N THR A 69 -19.03 -12.59 -23.64
CA THR A 69 -20.40 -12.22 -23.27
C THR A 69 -20.33 -11.11 -22.21
N PRO A 70 -21.21 -10.09 -22.21
CA PRO A 70 -21.15 -9.00 -21.25
C PRO A 70 -21.50 -9.48 -19.84
N ALA A 71 -20.83 -8.92 -18.82
CA ALA A 71 -21.06 -9.25 -17.42
C ALA A 71 -22.45 -8.78 -16.96
N PRO A 72 -23.28 -9.66 -16.36
CA PRO A 72 -24.37 -9.24 -15.52
C PRO A 72 -23.88 -9.02 -14.08
N ASP A 73 -24.30 -7.89 -13.49
CA ASP A 73 -24.26 -7.63 -12.06
C ASP A 73 -24.94 -8.77 -11.29
N ALA A 74 -24.14 -9.57 -10.59
CA ALA A 74 -24.60 -10.49 -9.56
C ALA A 74 -23.51 -10.60 -8.51
N LEU A 75 -23.82 -10.19 -7.27
CA LEU A 75 -23.02 -10.52 -6.09
C LEU A 75 -22.85 -12.04 -6.03
N ASP A 76 -21.67 -12.50 -6.45
CA ASP A 76 -21.33 -13.90 -6.63
C ASP A 76 -21.36 -14.65 -5.29
N SER A 77 -21.77 -15.92 -5.33
CA SER A 77 -21.77 -16.84 -4.19
C SER A 77 -20.39 -17.02 -3.55
N ASP A 78 -19.31 -16.89 -4.34
CA ASP A 78 -17.92 -16.96 -3.88
C ASP A 78 -17.51 -15.71 -3.06
N SER A 79 -18.24 -14.60 -3.23
CA SER A 79 -18.10 -13.43 -2.37
C SER A 79 -18.64 -13.66 -0.96
N ARG A 80 -19.42 -14.71 -0.69
CA ARG A 80 -19.92 -14.97 0.67
C ARG A 80 -18.89 -15.71 1.50
N ASP A 81 -18.16 -16.65 0.90
CA ASP A 81 -17.22 -17.51 1.63
C ASP A 81 -15.97 -16.77 2.12
N ALA A 82 -15.39 -15.86 1.30
CA ALA A 82 -14.30 -15.00 1.75
C ALA A 82 -14.73 -14.06 2.91
N PHE A 83 -15.96 -13.55 2.87
CA PHE A 83 -16.52 -12.69 3.92
C PHE A 83 -16.89 -13.46 5.19
N HIS A 84 -17.21 -14.75 5.08
CA HIS A 84 -17.42 -15.62 6.24
C HIS A 84 -16.14 -15.88 7.04
N GLY A 85 -14.96 -15.84 6.39
CA GLY A 85 -13.67 -16.01 7.05
C GLY A 85 -13.42 -15.00 8.17
N LEU A 86 -13.63 -13.70 7.89
CA LEU A 86 -13.42 -12.64 8.89
C LEU A 86 -14.38 -12.76 10.07
N LEU A 87 -15.65 -13.07 9.80
CA LEU A 87 -16.65 -13.33 10.84
C LEU A 87 -16.32 -14.53 11.70
N HIS A 88 -15.79 -15.59 11.10
CA HIS A 88 -15.34 -16.77 11.84
C HIS A 88 -14.15 -16.42 12.75
N LEU A 89 -13.13 -15.76 12.21
CA LEU A 89 -11.96 -15.31 12.97
C LEU A 89 -12.39 -14.45 14.17
N CYS A 90 -13.23 -13.44 13.95
CA CYS A 90 -13.69 -12.56 15.01
C CYS A 90 -14.54 -13.25 16.09
N LYS A 91 -15.28 -14.31 15.75
CA LYS A 91 -16.00 -15.14 16.73
C LYS A 91 -15.06 -16.01 17.58
N GLN A 92 -13.91 -16.40 17.03
CA GLN A 92 -12.92 -17.23 17.72
C GLN A 92 -11.91 -16.39 18.52
N THR A 93 -11.73 -15.13 18.15
CA THR A 93 -10.87 -14.19 18.89
C THR A 93 -11.31 -14.05 20.34
N ASN A 94 -10.34 -14.14 21.26
CA ASN A 94 -10.55 -13.83 22.66
C ASN A 94 -10.41 -12.32 22.91
N TRP A 95 -11.55 -11.63 22.98
CA TRP A 95 -11.63 -10.19 23.12
C TRP A 95 -11.39 -9.72 24.57
N THR A 96 -10.58 -8.67 24.72
CA THR A 96 -10.29 -8.00 25.99
C THR A 96 -10.96 -6.62 25.98
N ASP A 97 -12.07 -6.47 26.70
CA ASP A 97 -12.79 -5.20 26.75
C ASP A 97 -11.95 -4.10 27.44
N GLY A 98 -11.88 -2.92 26.83
CA GLY A 98 -10.99 -1.83 27.26
C GLY A 98 -9.56 -1.90 26.71
N LEU A 99 -9.18 -2.95 25.96
CA LEU A 99 -7.93 -3.00 25.20
C LEU A 99 -8.09 -2.37 23.83
N TRP A 100 -7.16 -1.49 23.47
CA TRP A 100 -7.08 -0.86 22.16
C TRP A 100 -5.72 -1.11 21.51
N VAL A 101 -5.67 -1.14 20.19
CA VAL A 101 -4.45 -1.21 19.40
C VAL A 101 -4.43 0.01 18.47
N GLN A 102 -3.36 0.78 18.57
CA GLN A 102 -3.06 1.91 17.70
C GLN A 102 -1.70 1.62 17.06
N CYS A 103 -1.67 1.64 15.74
CA CYS A 103 -0.42 1.43 15.01
C CYS A 103 0.09 2.72 14.40
N HIS A 104 1.41 2.82 14.21
CA HIS A 104 2.06 4.01 13.68
C HIS A 104 3.31 3.68 12.86
N SER A 105 3.85 4.68 12.19
CA SER A 105 5.15 4.61 11.49
C SER A 105 6.15 5.65 12.02
N ASN A 106 5.94 6.15 13.24
CA ASN A 106 6.70 7.27 13.84
C ASN A 106 6.65 8.56 13.00
N CYS A 107 5.53 8.79 12.33
CA CYS A 107 5.29 9.99 11.52
C CYS A 107 4.25 10.90 12.18
N GLY A 108 4.15 12.13 11.68
CA GLY A 108 3.31 13.17 12.26
C GLY A 108 3.90 13.76 13.56
N GLU A 109 3.26 14.81 14.07
CA GLU A 109 3.78 15.61 15.19
C GLU A 109 3.97 14.80 16.48
N ASP A 110 3.09 13.82 16.72
CA ASP A 110 3.08 12.97 17.92
C ASP A 110 3.67 11.56 17.68
N SER A 111 4.34 11.33 16.54
CA SER A 111 4.88 10.02 16.13
C SER A 111 3.85 8.88 16.09
N THR A 112 2.57 9.22 15.91
CA THR A 112 1.43 8.28 15.99
C THR A 112 0.74 8.08 14.63
N SER A 113 1.14 8.85 13.62
CA SER A 113 0.56 8.75 12.28
C SER A 113 1.20 7.63 11.46
N MET A 114 0.47 7.23 10.42
CA MET A 114 0.96 6.39 9.33
C MET A 114 1.47 7.25 8.19
N CYS A 115 2.63 6.89 7.63
CA CYS A 115 3.23 7.56 6.48
C CYS A 115 3.68 6.56 5.41
N GLY A 116 4.38 7.04 4.39
CA GLY A 116 4.71 6.32 3.16
C GLY A 116 3.76 6.66 2.02
N GLY A 117 4.04 6.14 0.81
CA GLY A 117 3.09 6.28 -0.30
C GLY A 117 1.68 5.78 0.03
N LEU A 118 0.66 6.32 -0.63
CA LEU A 118 -0.76 6.02 -0.42
C LEU A 118 -1.04 4.55 -0.07
N ASN A 119 -0.50 3.64 -0.88
CA ASN A 119 -0.80 2.23 -0.73
C ASN A 119 0.04 1.52 0.35
N ASN A 120 1.21 2.07 0.71
CA ASN A 120 1.94 1.62 1.88
C ASN A 120 1.18 1.99 3.16
N ALA A 121 0.64 3.22 3.23
CA ALA A 121 -0.23 3.64 4.32
C ALA A 121 -1.51 2.78 4.39
N ARG A 122 -2.12 2.45 3.24
CA ARG A 122 -3.27 1.54 3.17
C ARG A 122 -2.94 0.16 3.76
N ASN A 123 -1.81 -0.43 3.34
CA ASN A 123 -1.35 -1.73 3.85
C ASN A 123 -1.16 -1.69 5.37
N ARG A 124 -0.52 -0.64 5.90
CA ARG A 124 -0.34 -0.47 7.35
C ARG A 124 -1.66 -0.43 8.12
N VAL A 125 -2.66 0.30 7.62
CA VAL A 125 -4.00 0.34 8.26
C VAL A 125 -4.64 -1.04 8.28
N GLN A 126 -4.64 -1.76 7.17
CA GLN A 126 -5.23 -3.10 7.08
C GLN A 126 -4.45 -4.16 7.89
N THR A 127 -3.12 -4.05 7.94
CA THR A 127 -2.29 -4.89 8.80
C THR A 127 -2.60 -4.62 10.27
N CYS A 128 -2.70 -3.34 10.68
CA CYS A 128 -3.10 -2.98 12.04
C CYS A 128 -4.48 -3.55 12.41
N LEU A 129 -5.43 -3.56 11.47
CA LEU A 129 -6.73 -4.19 11.66
C LEU A 129 -6.60 -5.69 11.97
N ARG A 130 -5.76 -6.42 11.23
CA ARG A 130 -5.49 -7.84 11.49
C ARG A 130 -4.80 -8.07 12.84
N LEU A 131 -3.87 -7.20 13.21
CA LEU A 131 -3.15 -7.25 14.48
C LEU A 131 -4.08 -6.97 15.68
N ALA A 132 -5.00 -6.01 15.55
CA ALA A 132 -6.02 -5.73 16.56
C ALA A 132 -6.91 -6.96 16.81
N ILE A 133 -7.32 -7.65 15.75
CA ILE A 133 -8.07 -8.90 15.84
C ILE A 133 -7.26 -10.02 16.48
N ASP A 134 -5.94 -10.11 16.21
CA ASP A 134 -5.06 -11.09 16.88
C ASP A 134 -4.99 -10.84 18.39
N THR A 135 -4.74 -9.59 18.78
CA THR A 135 -4.68 -9.21 20.20
C THR A 135 -6.06 -9.26 20.88
N GLY A 136 -7.16 -9.27 20.12
CA GLY A 136 -8.51 -9.18 20.65
C GLY A 136 -8.82 -7.82 21.27
N GLY A 137 -8.24 -6.75 20.74
CA GLY A 137 -8.50 -5.37 21.16
C GLY A 137 -9.30 -4.60 20.11
N GLY A 138 -9.92 -3.49 20.50
CA GLY A 138 -10.42 -2.49 19.57
C GLY A 138 -9.28 -1.87 18.76
N MET A 139 -9.56 -1.32 17.58
CA MET A 139 -8.58 -0.59 16.79
C MET A 139 -8.82 0.92 16.88
N ILE A 140 -7.75 1.68 17.10
CA ILE A 140 -7.73 3.12 16.88
C ILE A 140 -7.09 3.33 15.52
N ILE A 141 -7.89 3.77 14.55
CA ILE A 141 -7.40 4.07 13.21
C ILE A 141 -6.54 5.34 13.30
N PRO A 142 -5.25 5.24 12.96
CA PRO A 142 -4.36 6.37 13.09
C PRO A 142 -4.67 7.45 12.06
N THR A 143 -4.18 8.65 12.31
CA THR A 143 -4.01 9.64 11.26
C THR A 143 -3.02 9.13 10.20
N ALA A 144 -3.13 9.65 9.00
CA ALA A 144 -2.18 9.44 7.93
C ALA A 144 -1.44 10.74 7.64
N THR A 145 -0.33 10.66 6.92
CA THR A 145 0.40 11.84 6.46
C THR A 145 0.34 11.96 4.95
N THR A 146 0.31 13.19 4.45
CA THR A 146 0.37 13.47 3.00
C THR A 146 1.80 13.55 2.52
N ARG A 147 2.01 13.29 1.22
CA ARG A 147 3.24 13.63 0.51
C ARG A 147 3.41 15.14 0.34
N ASP A 148 4.66 15.59 0.29
CA ASP A 148 5.02 16.94 -0.15
C ASP A 148 4.90 17.03 -1.68
N GLU A 149 4.16 18.03 -2.17
CA GLU A 149 3.89 18.21 -3.60
C GLU A 149 5.14 18.60 -4.43
N LYS A 150 6.23 18.99 -3.78
CA LYS A 150 7.50 19.36 -4.42
C LYS A 150 8.59 18.33 -4.22
N ASP A 151 8.45 17.46 -3.23
CA ASP A 151 9.38 16.38 -2.91
C ASP A 151 8.60 15.11 -2.56
N LEU A 152 8.29 14.31 -3.57
CA LEU A 152 7.46 13.11 -3.42
C LEU A 152 8.08 12.01 -2.54
N VAL A 153 9.38 12.10 -2.23
CA VAL A 153 10.07 11.22 -1.27
C VAL A 153 9.70 11.59 0.18
N LYS A 154 9.33 12.85 0.43
CA LYS A 154 8.86 13.30 1.74
C LYS A 154 7.38 12.96 1.90
N THR A 155 7.11 11.83 2.56
CA THR A 155 5.75 11.31 2.80
C THR A 155 5.13 11.76 4.13
N ASP A 156 5.78 12.67 4.86
CA ASP A 156 5.38 13.19 6.18
C ASP A 156 5.25 14.72 6.13
N ASP A 157 4.35 15.24 5.28
CA ASP A 157 4.14 16.69 5.13
C ASP A 157 3.05 17.23 6.05
N LYS A 158 1.83 16.71 5.95
CA LYS A 158 0.68 17.12 6.77
C LYS A 158 -0.01 15.92 7.36
N THR A 159 -0.39 16.02 8.63
CA THR A 159 -1.23 15.01 9.29
C THR A 159 -2.70 15.22 8.91
N VAL A 160 -3.35 14.16 8.46
CA VAL A 160 -4.76 14.12 8.06
C VAL A 160 -5.47 12.92 8.68
N CYS A 161 -6.78 13.05 8.88
CA CYS A 161 -7.61 11.90 9.21
C CYS A 161 -7.64 10.87 8.07
N ALA A 162 -7.94 9.63 8.41
CA ALA A 162 -8.04 8.51 7.48
C ALA A 162 -9.10 8.70 6.36
N ASP A 163 -10.14 9.50 6.62
CA ASP A 163 -11.19 9.84 5.65
C ASP A 163 -10.71 10.70 4.47
N PHE A 164 -9.53 11.31 4.60
CA PHE A 164 -8.85 11.98 3.51
C PHE A 164 -8.53 11.05 2.33
N PHE A 165 -8.28 9.76 2.62
CA PHE A 165 -7.93 8.74 1.61
C PHE A 165 -8.96 7.61 1.49
N TRP A 166 -9.68 7.26 2.56
CA TRP A 166 -10.49 6.06 2.61
C TRP A 166 -11.95 6.33 3.00
N ASP A 167 -12.86 5.46 2.57
CA ASP A 167 -14.26 5.52 2.99
C ASP A 167 -14.43 4.90 4.38
N MET A 168 -14.28 5.75 5.38
CA MET A 168 -14.38 5.38 6.79
C MET A 168 -15.80 5.01 7.21
N GLY A 169 -16.82 5.51 6.51
CA GLY A 169 -18.22 5.17 6.75
C GLY A 169 -18.52 3.76 6.29
N TYR A 170 -18.12 3.42 5.06
CA TYR A 170 -18.21 2.08 4.52
C TYR A 170 -17.42 1.08 5.36
N MET A 171 -16.17 1.40 5.73
CA MET A 171 -15.34 0.50 6.54
C MET A 171 -15.99 0.16 7.87
N LYS A 172 -16.50 1.16 8.60
CA LYS A 172 -17.23 0.96 9.88
C LYS A 172 -18.44 0.05 9.69
N LYS A 173 -19.24 0.26 8.64
CA LYS A 173 -20.41 -0.56 8.33
C LYS A 173 -20.00 -2.01 8.02
N ALA A 174 -19.03 -2.20 7.13
CA ALA A 174 -18.57 -3.52 6.71
C ALA A 174 -17.97 -4.31 7.89
N LEU A 175 -17.24 -3.64 8.79
CA LEU A 175 -16.70 -4.25 10.00
C LEU A 175 -17.78 -4.55 11.04
N ALA A 176 -18.80 -3.70 11.21
CA ALA A 176 -19.91 -4.00 12.11
C ALA A 176 -20.66 -5.28 11.69
N GLU A 177 -20.75 -5.54 10.38
CA GLU A 177 -21.37 -6.75 9.84
C GLU A 177 -20.46 -7.99 9.97
N GLN A 178 -19.17 -7.84 9.72
CA GLN A 178 -18.22 -8.97 9.65
C GLN A 178 -17.46 -9.24 10.94
N CYS A 179 -17.31 -8.27 11.83
CA CYS A 179 -16.51 -8.39 13.05
C CYS A 179 -17.12 -7.49 14.15
N PRO A 180 -18.36 -7.74 14.59
CA PRO A 180 -19.11 -6.83 15.48
C PRO A 180 -18.44 -6.59 16.83
N GLN A 181 -17.56 -7.49 17.28
CA GLN A 181 -16.79 -7.32 18.51
C GLN A 181 -15.65 -6.31 18.37
N LEU A 182 -15.17 -6.05 17.15
CA LEU A 182 -14.08 -5.11 16.90
C LEU A 182 -14.58 -3.67 16.97
N GLN A 183 -14.23 -3.00 18.06
CA GLN A 183 -14.54 -1.59 18.23
C GLN A 183 -13.56 -0.72 17.45
N ILE A 184 -14.05 0.36 16.83
CA ILE A 184 -13.25 1.26 16.01
C ILE A 184 -13.33 2.69 16.56
N ARG A 185 -12.16 3.27 16.85
CA ARG A 185 -11.95 4.73 16.99
C ARG A 185 -11.21 5.25 15.77
N GLN A 186 -11.28 6.55 15.52
CA GLN A 186 -10.71 7.16 14.30
C GLN A 186 -9.89 8.40 14.65
N CYS A 187 -9.02 8.79 13.71
CA CYS A 187 -8.22 10.01 13.81
C CYS A 187 -7.42 10.08 15.12
N ASP A 188 -6.75 8.99 15.48
CA ASP A 188 -5.95 8.90 16.72
C ASP A 188 -6.71 9.21 18.01
N ASP A 189 -8.04 8.99 18.04
CA ASP A 189 -8.83 9.18 19.25
C ASP A 189 -8.42 8.19 20.36
N ARG A 190 -7.52 8.67 21.22
CA ARG A 190 -7.02 8.01 22.43
C ARG A 190 -7.65 8.56 23.70
N ALA A 191 -8.78 9.27 23.60
CA ALA A 191 -9.41 9.88 24.76
C ALA A 191 -9.74 8.84 25.84
N GLY A 192 -9.34 9.14 27.08
CA GLY A 192 -9.53 8.26 28.24
C GLY A 192 -8.57 7.07 28.34
N LEU A 193 -7.60 6.93 27.42
CA LEU A 193 -6.61 5.86 27.44
C LEU A 193 -5.31 6.38 28.07
N THR A 194 -5.09 6.09 29.35
CA THR A 194 -3.92 6.60 30.09
C THR A 194 -2.80 5.57 30.21
N LYS A 195 -3.10 4.27 30.12
CA LYS A 195 -2.08 3.22 30.11
C LYS A 195 -1.69 2.93 28.66
N VAL A 196 -0.40 3.10 28.36
CA VAL A 196 0.18 2.73 27.07
C VAL A 196 1.05 1.49 27.26
N ILE A 197 0.88 0.52 26.36
CA ILE A 197 1.68 -0.68 26.24
C ILE A 197 2.51 -0.48 24.98
N GLU A 198 3.83 -0.49 25.10
CA GLU A 198 4.75 -0.17 24.00
C GLU A 198 5.62 -1.40 23.69
N PRO A 199 5.15 -2.33 22.83
CA PRO A 199 6.01 -3.38 22.32
C PRO A 199 7.20 -2.82 21.53
N THR A 200 8.23 -3.65 21.37
CA THR A 200 9.43 -3.26 20.61
C THR A 200 9.06 -2.83 19.19
N PHE A 201 9.58 -1.68 18.76
CA PHE A 201 9.38 -1.18 17.42
C PHE A 201 9.90 -2.18 16.37
N ARG A 202 9.06 -2.49 15.38
CA ARG A 202 9.36 -3.40 14.28
C ARG A 202 9.87 -2.66 13.05
N THR A 203 11.02 -3.08 12.52
CA THR A 203 11.47 -2.68 11.17
C THR A 203 10.87 -3.62 10.12
N TYR A 204 10.64 -3.12 8.90
CA TYR A 204 9.99 -3.92 7.85
C TYR A 204 10.78 -5.20 7.47
N THR A 205 12.11 -5.18 7.65
CA THR A 205 13.02 -6.31 7.40
C THR A 205 12.93 -7.43 8.44
N GLN A 206 12.34 -7.16 9.61
CA GLN A 206 12.12 -8.18 10.62
C GLN A 206 10.96 -9.11 10.23
N ALA A 207 10.94 -10.30 10.83
CA ALA A 207 9.86 -11.25 10.61
C ALA A 207 8.49 -10.61 10.85
N ALA A 208 7.57 -10.88 9.93
CA ALA A 208 6.17 -10.48 10.07
C ALA A 208 5.47 -11.37 11.12
N HIS A 209 4.42 -10.83 11.73
CA HIS A 209 3.56 -11.60 12.62
C HIS A 209 2.70 -12.60 11.82
N SER A 210 2.21 -13.64 12.47
CA SER A 210 1.26 -14.61 11.90
C SER A 210 0.56 -15.32 13.04
N ASN A 211 -0.63 -15.87 12.79
CA ASN A 211 -1.42 -16.56 13.80
C ASN A 211 -1.57 -15.69 15.07
N THR A 212 -0.97 -16.13 16.19
CA THR A 212 -1.03 -15.46 17.51
C THR A 212 0.25 -14.73 17.91
N THR A 213 1.25 -14.60 17.03
CA THR A 213 2.57 -14.10 17.44
C THR A 213 2.55 -12.63 17.86
N PHE A 214 1.59 -11.83 17.40
CA PHE A 214 1.46 -10.44 17.86
C PHE A 214 0.79 -10.37 19.23
N ARG A 215 -0.25 -11.16 19.47
CA ARG A 215 -0.83 -11.33 20.81
C ARG A 215 0.21 -11.76 21.84
N GLU A 216 1.09 -12.70 21.48
CA GLU A 216 2.17 -13.16 22.36
C GLU A 216 3.22 -12.06 22.63
N LEU A 217 3.53 -11.22 21.63
CA LEU A 217 4.37 -10.05 21.84
C LEU A 217 3.75 -9.08 22.85
N VAL A 218 2.46 -8.76 22.70
CA VAL A 218 1.73 -7.89 23.64
C VAL A 218 1.69 -8.50 25.04
N ARG A 219 1.44 -9.81 25.16
CA ARG A 219 1.50 -10.53 26.45
C ARG A 219 2.86 -10.36 27.12
N TYR A 220 3.94 -10.60 26.37
CA TYR A 220 5.30 -10.46 26.88
C TYR A 220 5.58 -9.03 27.37
N THR A 221 5.15 -8.01 26.62
CA THR A 221 5.29 -6.60 27.02
C THR A 221 4.52 -6.29 28.30
N LEU A 222 3.28 -6.79 28.43
CA LEU A 222 2.48 -6.65 29.66
C LEU A 222 3.17 -7.28 30.87
N GLU A 223 3.76 -8.46 30.70
CA GLU A 223 4.48 -9.15 31.78
C GLU A 223 5.70 -8.36 32.27
N GLN A 224 6.37 -7.61 31.39
CA GLN A 224 7.46 -6.70 31.81
C GLN A 224 6.96 -5.58 32.73
N ASP A 225 5.69 -5.20 32.59
CA ASP A 225 5.02 -4.20 33.42
C ASP A 225 4.30 -4.80 34.65
N ASN A 226 4.51 -6.09 34.94
CA ASN A 226 3.77 -6.85 35.96
C ASN A 226 2.24 -6.80 35.76
N MET A 227 1.80 -6.78 34.50
CA MET A 227 0.40 -6.80 34.10
C MET A 227 0.07 -8.04 33.27
N THR A 228 -1.21 -8.34 33.18
CA THR A 228 -1.78 -9.35 32.30
C THR A 228 -2.95 -8.74 31.53
N PHE A 229 -3.47 -9.45 30.53
CA PHE A 229 -4.70 -9.02 29.85
C PHE A 229 -5.90 -8.89 30.81
N ALA A 230 -5.93 -9.63 31.93
CA ALA A 230 -7.03 -9.57 32.89
C ALA A 230 -7.07 -8.27 33.70
N ASP A 231 -5.95 -7.53 33.75
CA ASP A 231 -5.88 -6.23 34.42
C ASP A 231 -6.46 -5.09 33.55
N ILE A 232 -6.68 -5.35 32.27
CA ILE A 232 -7.24 -4.41 31.31
C ILE A 232 -8.76 -4.56 31.32
N THR A 233 -9.46 -3.49 31.66
CA THR A 233 -10.92 -3.45 31.77
C THR A 233 -11.45 -2.11 31.25
N PRO A 234 -12.76 -1.96 31.01
CA PRO A 234 -13.34 -0.66 30.66
C PRO A 234 -13.05 0.47 31.67
N SER A 235 -12.90 0.13 32.96
CA SER A 235 -12.52 1.07 34.03
C SER A 235 -11.01 1.33 34.14
N ALA A 236 -10.18 0.47 33.53
CA ALA A 236 -8.74 0.60 33.47
C ALA A 236 -8.26 0.28 32.03
N PRO A 237 -8.61 1.12 31.06
CA PRO A 237 -8.36 0.81 29.66
C PRO A 237 -6.89 1.06 29.31
N ALA A 238 -6.40 0.32 28.31
CA ALA A 238 -5.04 0.42 27.83
C ALA A 238 -4.98 0.44 26.30
N VAL A 239 -3.97 1.10 25.74
CA VAL A 239 -3.67 1.10 24.32
C VAL A 239 -2.30 0.49 24.06
N VAL A 240 -2.26 -0.50 23.17
CA VAL A 240 -1.03 -0.98 22.54
C VAL A 240 -0.66 0.03 21.46
N SER A 241 0.46 0.72 21.63
CA SER A 241 1.06 1.58 20.62
C SER A 241 2.15 0.76 19.92
N PHE A 242 1.95 0.46 18.64
CA PHE A 242 2.83 -0.44 17.90
C PHE A 242 3.23 0.11 16.52
N GLY A 243 4.52 0.26 16.30
CA GLY A 243 5.06 0.60 14.98
C GLY A 243 6.26 -0.28 14.63
N ASP A 244 6.56 -0.57 13.37
CA ASP A 244 5.75 -0.31 12.18
C ASP A 244 5.00 -1.57 11.71
N THR A 245 3.86 -1.37 11.05
CA THR A 245 2.99 -2.43 10.52
C THR A 245 3.16 -2.68 9.03
N TYR A 246 4.06 -1.96 8.35
CA TYR A 246 4.36 -2.26 6.95
C TYR A 246 4.87 -3.69 6.81
N ILE A 247 4.20 -4.48 5.96
CA ILE A 247 4.42 -5.92 5.79
C ILE A 247 4.49 -6.67 7.13
N GLY A 248 3.69 -6.22 8.11
CA GLY A 248 3.75 -6.66 9.50
C GLY A 248 2.99 -7.95 9.80
N PHE A 249 2.21 -8.48 8.86
CA PHE A 249 1.48 -9.73 9.02
C PHE A 249 1.65 -10.62 7.79
N ASN A 250 1.98 -11.90 7.97
CA ASN A 250 2.19 -12.86 6.89
C ASN A 250 0.96 -13.76 6.72
N TYR A 251 0.17 -13.47 5.70
CA TYR A 251 -1.04 -14.21 5.35
C TYR A 251 -0.75 -15.59 4.77
N MET A 252 0.44 -15.82 4.20
CA MET A 252 0.82 -17.15 3.69
C MET A 252 1.10 -18.12 4.84
N ILE A 253 1.91 -17.73 5.82
CA ILE A 253 2.20 -18.54 7.02
C ILE A 253 0.93 -18.79 7.84
N ALA A 254 0.03 -17.81 7.91
CA ALA A 254 -1.25 -17.95 8.59
C ALA A 254 -2.29 -18.76 7.80
N ALA A 255 -2.01 -19.15 6.55
CA ALA A 255 -2.97 -19.77 5.63
C ALA A 255 -4.25 -18.93 5.42
N GLU A 256 -4.07 -17.61 5.32
CA GLU A 256 -5.13 -16.59 5.26
C GLU A 256 -5.23 -15.86 3.89
N LEU A 257 -4.39 -16.21 2.91
CA LEU A 257 -4.33 -15.54 1.59
C LEU A 257 -5.66 -15.53 0.83
N SER A 258 -6.43 -16.61 0.89
CA SER A 258 -7.72 -16.74 0.18
C SER A 258 -8.93 -16.39 1.04
N THR A 259 -8.73 -16.08 2.32
CA THR A 259 -9.83 -15.86 3.29
C THR A 259 -9.72 -14.46 3.90
N ILE A 260 -8.98 -14.32 5.00
CA ILE A 260 -8.91 -13.09 5.79
C ILE A 260 -8.28 -11.95 5.00
N ARG A 261 -7.24 -12.22 4.20
CA ARG A 261 -6.64 -11.24 3.30
C ARG A 261 -7.71 -10.61 2.38
N LYS A 262 -8.45 -11.44 1.64
CA LYS A 262 -9.54 -10.99 0.75
C LYS A 262 -10.61 -10.17 1.50
N ALA A 263 -10.99 -10.57 2.72
CA ALA A 263 -11.95 -9.82 3.52
C ALA A 263 -11.40 -8.45 3.96
N LEU A 264 -10.17 -8.39 4.45
CA LEU A 264 -9.50 -7.16 4.86
C LEU A 264 -9.27 -6.20 3.69
N PHE A 265 -8.99 -6.74 2.50
CA PHE A 265 -8.97 -5.96 1.26
C PHE A 265 -10.30 -5.24 1.01
N LYS A 266 -11.41 -5.96 1.15
CA LYS A 266 -12.75 -5.48 0.77
C LYS A 266 -13.40 -4.54 1.79
N VAL A 267 -12.95 -4.51 3.05
CA VAL A 267 -13.48 -3.59 4.06
C VAL A 267 -12.92 -2.17 3.94
N LEU A 268 -11.71 -1.99 3.41
CA LEU A 268 -11.09 -0.66 3.27
C LEU A 268 -11.13 -0.20 1.81
N LYS A 269 -12.17 0.58 1.48
CA LYS A 269 -12.31 1.27 0.19
C LYS A 269 -11.66 2.65 0.24
N PHE A 270 -11.27 3.17 -0.92
CA PHE A 270 -10.86 4.57 -1.04
C PHE A 270 -12.06 5.52 -0.86
N ASN A 271 -11.75 6.79 -0.59
CA ASN A 271 -12.73 7.86 -0.44
C ASN A 271 -13.68 7.92 -1.65
N GLN A 272 -14.98 7.87 -1.38
CA GLN A 272 -16.01 7.75 -2.42
C GLN A 272 -16.06 8.96 -3.35
N GLU A 273 -15.82 10.18 -2.87
CA GLU A 273 -15.84 11.39 -3.73
C GLU A 273 -14.70 11.36 -4.77
N LEU A 274 -13.55 10.81 -4.40
CA LEU A 274 -12.42 10.62 -5.32
C LEU A 274 -12.71 9.50 -6.33
N LEU A 275 -13.35 8.42 -5.89
CA LEU A 275 -13.80 7.35 -6.79
C LEU A 275 -14.87 7.85 -7.77
N ASP A 276 -15.81 8.69 -7.33
CA ASP A 276 -16.84 9.27 -8.18
C ASP A 276 -16.24 10.18 -9.26
N LEU A 277 -15.15 10.88 -8.94
CA LEU A 277 -14.38 11.64 -9.93
C LEU A 277 -13.69 10.70 -10.93
N GLY A 278 -13.14 9.58 -10.47
CA GLY A 278 -12.56 8.54 -11.33
C GLY A 278 -13.59 7.90 -12.26
N ASN A 279 -14.82 7.71 -11.77
CA ASN A 279 -15.91 7.17 -12.57
C ASN A 279 -16.31 8.08 -13.74
N GLN A 280 -16.16 9.41 -13.59
CA GLN A 280 -16.36 10.35 -14.71
C GLN A 280 -15.29 10.17 -15.81
N ILE A 281 -14.05 9.84 -15.44
CA ILE A 281 -12.99 9.52 -16.40
C ILE A 281 -13.30 8.18 -17.09
N LEU A 282 -13.61 7.14 -16.30
CA LEU A 282 -13.90 5.79 -16.80
C LEU A 282 -15.06 5.77 -17.81
N THR A 283 -16.08 6.60 -17.59
CA THR A 283 -17.30 6.65 -18.43
C THR A 283 -17.19 7.57 -19.64
N SER A 284 -16.02 8.19 -19.87
CA SER A 284 -15.77 8.98 -21.08
C SER A 284 -15.92 8.15 -22.37
N GLU A 285 -16.43 8.79 -23.43
CA GLU A 285 -16.67 8.11 -24.72
C GLU A 285 -15.35 7.64 -25.35
N GLU A 286 -14.27 8.38 -25.12
CA GLU A 286 -12.92 8.11 -25.56
C GLU A 286 -12.36 6.79 -25.00
N LEU A 287 -12.82 6.36 -23.83
CA LEU A 287 -12.45 5.06 -23.24
C LEU A 287 -13.34 3.89 -23.71
N HIS A 288 -14.18 4.12 -24.73
CA HIS A 288 -14.95 3.09 -25.43
C HIS A 288 -15.70 2.12 -24.49
N GLN A 289 -16.37 2.65 -23.47
CA GLN A 289 -17.13 1.86 -22.49
C GLN A 289 -16.27 0.76 -21.82
N GLY A 290 -15.00 1.05 -21.54
CA GLY A 290 -14.08 0.13 -20.86
C GLY A 290 -13.18 -0.68 -21.81
N ALA A 291 -13.36 -0.58 -23.13
CA ALA A 291 -12.57 -1.32 -24.13
C ALA A 291 -11.22 -0.65 -24.44
N PHE A 292 -10.40 -0.43 -23.41
CA PHE A 292 -9.07 0.19 -23.52
C PHE A 292 -7.99 -0.60 -22.75
N ILE A 293 -6.73 -0.27 -23.01
CA ILE A 293 -5.58 -0.79 -22.25
C ILE A 293 -5.19 0.24 -21.20
N GLY A 294 -5.30 -0.11 -19.92
CA GLY A 294 -4.81 0.70 -18.81
C GLY A 294 -3.33 0.44 -18.54
N VAL A 295 -2.56 1.50 -18.30
CA VAL A 295 -1.15 1.43 -17.93
C VAL A 295 -0.94 2.22 -16.66
N HIS A 296 -0.28 1.62 -15.68
CA HIS A 296 0.30 2.34 -14.55
C HIS A 296 1.81 2.46 -14.75
N LEU A 297 2.27 3.67 -15.06
CA LEU A 297 3.68 3.98 -15.35
C LEU A 297 4.30 4.72 -14.16
N ARG A 298 5.42 4.22 -13.64
CA ARG A 298 6.21 4.93 -12.63
C ARG A 298 7.28 5.77 -13.31
N GLY A 299 6.93 7.02 -13.59
CA GLY A 299 7.77 8.01 -14.26
C GLY A 299 8.28 9.13 -13.36
N GLU A 300 7.89 9.13 -12.09
CA GLU A 300 8.18 10.20 -11.14
C GLU A 300 9.63 10.16 -10.62
N ASN A 301 10.14 11.31 -10.19
CA ASN A 301 11.51 11.45 -9.69
C ASN A 301 11.78 10.68 -8.38
N ASP A 302 10.74 10.31 -7.62
CA ASP A 302 10.86 9.43 -6.44
C ASP A 302 11.02 7.95 -6.84
N TRP A 303 10.92 7.60 -8.12
CA TRP A 303 11.09 6.22 -8.57
C TRP A 303 12.54 5.73 -8.34
N PRO A 304 12.73 4.63 -7.59
CA PRO A 304 14.06 4.14 -7.26
C PRO A 304 14.80 3.60 -8.49
N GLY A 305 15.99 4.13 -8.75
CA GLY A 305 16.81 3.68 -9.89
C GLY A 305 17.18 2.19 -9.87
N GLY A 306 17.24 1.58 -8.68
CA GLY A 306 17.44 0.12 -8.53
C GLY A 306 16.31 -0.73 -9.10
N PHE A 307 15.13 -0.14 -9.33
CA PHE A 307 13.99 -0.78 -9.99
C PHE A 307 13.92 -0.47 -11.49
N GLY A 308 14.99 0.06 -12.07
CA GLY A 308 15.05 0.43 -13.48
C GLY A 308 14.48 1.81 -13.77
N THR A 309 14.38 2.15 -15.06
CA THR A 309 14.00 3.48 -15.53
C THR A 309 12.57 3.51 -16.06
N ALA A 310 11.98 4.71 -16.17
CA ALA A 310 10.72 4.90 -16.89
C ALA A 310 10.84 4.41 -18.34
N GLN A 311 11.98 4.64 -19.00
CA GLN A 311 12.22 4.18 -20.37
C GLN A 311 12.11 2.66 -20.50
N THR A 312 12.72 1.91 -19.57
CA THR A 312 12.63 0.45 -19.57
C THR A 312 11.20 -0.04 -19.38
N GLN A 313 10.42 0.62 -18.51
CA GLN A 313 8.99 0.32 -18.34
C GLN A 313 8.22 0.59 -19.64
N MET A 314 8.40 1.76 -20.24
CA MET A 314 7.73 2.17 -21.47
C MET A 314 8.01 1.19 -22.62
N GLU A 315 9.26 0.78 -22.83
CA GLU A 315 9.64 -0.20 -23.85
C GLU A 315 8.97 -1.56 -23.63
N ALA A 316 8.97 -2.06 -22.39
CA ALA A 316 8.30 -3.31 -22.03
C ALA A 316 6.78 -3.22 -22.25
N TYR A 317 6.17 -2.09 -21.89
CA TYR A 317 4.73 -1.86 -22.04
C TYR A 317 4.32 -1.72 -23.49
N VAL A 318 5.07 -0.99 -24.33
CA VAL A 318 4.79 -0.89 -25.76
C VAL A 318 4.83 -2.26 -26.42
N ALA A 319 5.86 -3.06 -26.13
CA ALA A 319 5.96 -4.42 -26.67
C ALA A 319 4.78 -5.30 -26.22
N GLU A 320 4.34 -5.18 -24.98
CA GLU A 320 3.19 -5.95 -24.48
C GLU A 320 1.85 -5.47 -25.05
N ILE A 321 1.65 -4.16 -25.22
CA ILE A 321 0.46 -3.57 -25.85
C ILE A 321 0.28 -4.14 -27.26
N GLN A 322 1.36 -4.20 -28.07
CA GLN A 322 1.29 -4.77 -29.42
C GLN A 322 0.94 -6.27 -29.41
N LYS A 323 1.44 -7.03 -28.42
CA LYS A 323 1.06 -8.45 -28.26
C LYS A 323 -0.40 -8.61 -27.86
N ILE A 324 -0.92 -7.75 -26.97
CA ILE A 324 -2.33 -7.76 -26.58
C ILE A 324 -3.20 -7.48 -27.80
N GLU A 325 -2.88 -6.45 -28.58
CA GLU A 325 -3.63 -6.13 -29.79
C GLU A 325 -3.61 -7.28 -30.81
N ALA A 326 -2.43 -7.88 -31.06
CA ALA A 326 -2.31 -9.03 -31.95
C ALA A 326 -3.06 -10.28 -31.44
N GLY A 327 -3.36 -10.34 -30.15
CA GLY A 327 -4.06 -11.44 -29.48
C GLY A 327 -5.58 -11.31 -29.47
N VAL A 328 -6.15 -10.20 -29.94
CA VAL A 328 -7.61 -9.97 -30.00
C VAL A 328 -8.11 -9.87 -31.45
N SER A 329 -9.39 -10.18 -31.66
CA SER A 329 -10.03 -10.16 -33.00
C SER A 329 -10.69 -8.83 -33.36
N TYR A 330 -10.56 -7.82 -32.51
CA TYR A 330 -11.18 -6.50 -32.65
C TYR A 330 -10.12 -5.41 -32.53
N GLU A 331 -10.43 -4.23 -33.06
CA GLU A 331 -9.52 -3.08 -32.97
C GLU A 331 -9.41 -2.60 -31.51
N LEU A 332 -8.18 -2.54 -31.02
CA LEU A 332 -7.86 -2.09 -29.67
C LEU A 332 -6.73 -1.05 -29.75
N LYS A 333 -7.10 0.21 -29.97
CA LYS A 333 -6.16 1.33 -30.18
C LYS A 333 -6.10 2.34 -29.04
N THR A 334 -6.99 2.23 -28.06
CA THR A 334 -7.07 3.20 -26.95
C THR A 334 -6.24 2.73 -25.76
N VAL A 335 -5.34 3.60 -25.31
CA VAL A 335 -4.50 3.41 -24.13
C VAL A 335 -4.79 4.52 -23.13
N TYR A 336 -5.02 4.16 -21.87
CA TYR A 336 -5.06 5.10 -20.75
C TYR A 336 -3.79 4.95 -19.93
N VAL A 337 -3.04 6.03 -19.72
CA VAL A 337 -1.83 6.04 -18.88
C VAL A 337 -2.06 6.83 -17.58
N SER A 338 -1.89 6.13 -16.46
CA SER A 338 -1.76 6.73 -15.13
C SER A 338 -0.29 6.91 -14.79
N CYS A 339 0.09 8.16 -14.58
CA CYS A 339 1.41 8.61 -14.17
C CYS A 339 1.26 10.02 -13.56
N GLY A 340 2.11 10.35 -12.59
CA GLY A 340 2.20 11.67 -11.98
C GLY A 340 3.14 12.62 -12.71
N ASP A 341 3.96 12.13 -13.65
CA ASP A 341 4.94 12.94 -14.40
C ASP A 341 4.49 13.19 -15.85
N ALA A 342 4.26 14.46 -16.18
CA ALA A 342 3.79 14.87 -17.50
C ALA A 342 4.81 14.61 -18.62
N THR A 343 6.11 14.66 -18.32
CA THR A 343 7.17 14.40 -19.31
C THR A 343 7.20 12.92 -19.69
N ALA A 344 7.08 12.03 -18.71
CA ALA A 344 6.99 10.59 -18.90
C ALA A 344 5.73 10.21 -19.68
N ILE A 345 4.58 10.83 -19.38
CA ILE A 345 3.34 10.63 -20.16
C ILE A 345 3.56 11.02 -21.62
N GLN A 346 4.17 12.18 -21.86
CA GLN A 346 4.42 12.67 -23.22
C GLN A 346 5.39 11.75 -23.98
N ALA A 347 6.48 11.30 -23.33
CA ALA A 347 7.41 10.34 -23.91
C ALA A 347 6.73 9.01 -24.26
N PHE A 348 5.87 8.49 -23.37
CA PHE A 348 5.13 7.26 -23.64
C PHE A 348 4.15 7.43 -24.82
N ARG A 349 3.47 8.57 -24.90
CA ARG A 349 2.59 8.93 -26.03
C ARG A 349 3.37 8.97 -27.35
N GLU A 350 4.57 9.54 -27.36
CA GLU A 350 5.42 9.62 -28.56
C GLU A 350 5.87 8.24 -29.07
N MET A 351 5.96 7.24 -28.20
CA MET A 351 6.25 5.86 -28.61
C MET A 351 5.04 5.15 -29.24
N LEU A 352 3.82 5.45 -28.76
CA LEU A 352 2.60 4.73 -29.14
C LEU A 352 1.86 5.35 -30.34
N VAL A 353 1.89 6.67 -30.50
CA VAL A 353 1.19 7.36 -31.60
C VAL A 353 1.66 6.89 -33.00
N PRO A 354 2.96 6.71 -33.28
CA PRO A 354 3.43 6.19 -34.57
C PRO A 354 2.95 4.76 -34.88
N LEU A 355 2.55 4.01 -33.85
CA LEU A 355 2.00 2.65 -33.96
C LEU A 355 0.47 2.64 -34.13
N GLY A 356 -0.16 3.82 -34.21
CA GLY A 356 -1.58 4.00 -34.43
C GLY A 356 -2.44 3.95 -33.17
N TYR A 357 -1.85 4.03 -31.98
CA TYR A 357 -2.60 4.11 -30.72
C TYR A 357 -2.97 5.56 -30.37
N VAL A 358 -4.09 5.72 -29.66
CA VAL A 358 -4.52 6.97 -29.03
C VAL A 358 -4.26 6.85 -27.53
N VAL A 359 -3.47 7.78 -26.98
CA VAL A 359 -3.05 7.75 -25.57
C VAL A 359 -3.71 8.88 -24.79
N HIS A 360 -4.59 8.48 -23.89
CA HIS A 360 -5.28 9.34 -22.95
C HIS A 360 -4.65 9.28 -21.55
N ASP A 361 -4.79 10.38 -20.84
CA ASP A 361 -4.55 10.52 -19.41
C ASP A 361 -5.69 11.32 -18.78
N LYS A 362 -5.75 11.35 -17.45
CA LYS A 362 -6.78 12.08 -16.69
C LYS A 362 -6.98 13.54 -17.12
N TRP A 363 -5.92 14.27 -17.50
CA TRP A 363 -6.04 15.67 -17.91
C TRP A 363 -6.63 15.79 -19.31
N THR A 364 -6.19 14.95 -20.25
CA THR A 364 -6.73 14.96 -21.62
C THR A 364 -8.22 14.62 -21.67
N LEU A 365 -8.69 13.67 -20.83
CA LEU A 365 -10.09 13.25 -20.80
C LEU A 365 -11.01 14.26 -20.11
N LEU A 366 -10.47 15.10 -19.23
CA LEU A 366 -11.22 16.15 -18.55
C LEU A 366 -11.03 17.53 -19.17
N ALA A 367 -10.29 17.65 -20.28
CA ALA A 367 -9.93 18.93 -20.88
C ALA A 367 -11.14 19.80 -21.28
N THR A 368 -12.28 19.19 -21.56
CA THR A 368 -13.54 19.88 -21.90
C THR A 368 -14.49 20.05 -20.71
N GLN A 369 -14.13 19.49 -19.55
CA GLN A 369 -14.93 19.48 -18.32
C GLN A 369 -14.31 20.41 -17.26
N ASN A 370 -14.33 21.72 -17.52
CA ASN A 370 -13.58 22.72 -16.73
C ASN A 370 -13.75 22.60 -15.21
N GLU A 371 -14.97 22.36 -14.71
CA GLU A 371 -15.21 22.23 -13.27
C GLU A 371 -14.59 20.95 -12.69
N THR A 372 -14.78 19.82 -13.37
CA THR A 372 -14.22 18.52 -13.00
C THR A 372 -12.70 18.53 -13.06
N LEU A 373 -12.12 19.15 -14.10
CA LEU A 373 -10.67 19.35 -14.23
C LEU A 373 -10.12 20.22 -13.11
N ALA A 374 -10.76 21.35 -12.79
CA ALA A 374 -10.34 22.21 -11.69
C ALA A 374 -10.38 21.48 -10.33
N ARG A 375 -11.40 20.64 -10.12
CA ARG A 375 -11.47 19.76 -8.93
C ARG A 375 -10.30 18.77 -8.89
N LEU A 376 -10.01 18.09 -10.00
CA LEU A 376 -8.87 17.17 -10.11
C LEU A 376 -7.54 17.89 -9.82
N GLU A 377 -7.32 19.06 -10.41
CA GLU A 377 -6.08 19.83 -10.27
C GLU A 377 -5.82 20.27 -8.82
N ALA A 378 -6.89 20.57 -8.08
CA ALA A 378 -6.83 20.98 -6.67
C ALA A 378 -6.48 19.85 -5.69
N LEU A 379 -6.57 18.58 -6.11
CA LEU A 379 -6.24 17.42 -5.26
C LEU A 379 -4.73 17.30 -5.02
N GLY A 380 -4.32 16.67 -3.92
CA GLY A 380 -2.91 16.29 -3.71
C GLY A 380 -2.47 15.11 -4.59
N PHE A 381 -1.17 14.84 -4.67
CA PHE A 381 -0.59 13.77 -5.50
C PHE A 381 -1.26 12.40 -5.26
N ASP A 382 -1.34 11.95 -4.02
CA ASP A 382 -1.92 10.65 -3.68
C ASP A 382 -3.44 10.59 -3.96
N GLN A 383 -4.15 11.70 -3.76
CA GLN A 383 -5.58 11.78 -4.08
C GLN A 383 -5.83 11.67 -5.60
N LYS A 384 -4.96 12.27 -6.43
CA LYS A 384 -5.02 12.07 -7.89
C LYS A 384 -4.79 10.59 -8.24
N GLY A 385 -3.90 9.89 -7.53
CA GLY A 385 -3.73 8.44 -7.67
C GLY A 385 -5.01 7.66 -7.36
N ILE A 386 -5.75 8.03 -6.30
CA ILE A 386 -7.06 7.43 -5.98
C ILE A 386 -8.07 7.62 -7.11
N VAL A 387 -8.12 8.81 -7.71
CA VAL A 387 -9.05 9.10 -8.83
C VAL A 387 -8.83 8.13 -9.99
N GLU A 388 -7.58 7.73 -10.27
CA GLU A 388 -7.27 6.84 -11.38
C GLU A 388 -7.47 5.35 -11.03
N TYR A 389 -7.58 5.00 -9.75
CA TYR A 389 -7.67 3.60 -9.30
C TYR A 389 -8.76 2.81 -10.02
N GLN A 390 -9.98 3.34 -10.08
CA GLN A 390 -11.09 2.61 -10.70
C GLN A 390 -10.92 2.49 -12.22
N VAL A 391 -10.36 3.51 -12.89
CA VAL A 391 -10.07 3.46 -14.33
C VAL A 391 -9.12 2.30 -14.63
N LEU A 392 -8.09 2.12 -13.81
CA LEU A 392 -7.11 1.05 -13.97
C LEU A 392 -7.67 -0.33 -13.61
N VAL A 393 -8.50 -0.42 -12.57
CA VAL A 393 -9.17 -1.67 -12.17
C VAL A 393 -10.19 -2.13 -13.21
N GLU A 394 -10.91 -1.23 -13.87
CA GLU A 394 -11.97 -1.56 -14.84
C GLU A 394 -11.47 -1.67 -16.29
N ALA A 395 -10.20 -1.35 -16.56
CA ALA A 395 -9.63 -1.46 -17.90
C ALA A 395 -9.76 -2.88 -18.47
N ARG A 396 -10.10 -3.03 -19.76
CA ARG A 396 -10.18 -4.34 -20.43
C ARG A 396 -8.90 -5.15 -20.27
N PHE A 397 -7.77 -4.49 -20.49
CA PHE A 397 -6.42 -4.99 -20.26
C PHE A 397 -5.68 -4.01 -19.37
N TRP A 398 -4.81 -4.50 -18.50
CA TRP A 398 -4.03 -3.64 -17.61
C TRP A 398 -2.58 -4.11 -17.47
N ILE A 399 -1.66 -3.14 -17.45
CA ILE A 399 -0.22 -3.36 -17.27
C ILE A 399 0.33 -2.42 -16.19
N GLY A 400 1.10 -2.96 -15.25
CA GLY A 400 1.86 -2.20 -14.24
C GLY A 400 3.24 -2.78 -13.95
N VAL A 401 3.84 -2.45 -12.81
CA VAL A 401 5.17 -2.95 -12.36
C VAL A 401 5.11 -3.50 -10.94
N ILE A 402 5.66 -4.70 -10.70
CA ILE A 402 5.48 -5.46 -9.43
C ILE A 402 6.04 -4.75 -8.19
N THR A 403 7.10 -3.95 -8.33
CA THR A 403 7.75 -3.24 -7.21
C THR A 403 6.99 -1.98 -6.79
N SER A 404 5.99 -1.54 -7.56
CA SER A 404 5.07 -0.51 -7.11
C SER A 404 3.92 -1.15 -6.33
N SER A 405 3.78 -0.78 -5.06
CA SER A 405 2.67 -1.28 -4.24
C SER A 405 1.32 -0.87 -4.83
N PHE A 406 1.20 0.29 -5.50
CA PHE A 406 -0.04 0.69 -6.19
C PHE A 406 -0.36 -0.20 -7.40
N SER A 407 0.64 -0.60 -8.20
CA SER A 407 0.44 -1.62 -9.24
C SER A 407 -0.05 -2.94 -8.64
N SER A 408 0.58 -3.39 -7.55
CA SER A 408 0.21 -4.64 -6.87
C SER A 408 -1.20 -4.57 -6.29
N LEU A 409 -1.61 -3.41 -5.77
CA LEU A 409 -2.99 -3.14 -5.36
C LEU A 409 -3.97 -3.32 -6.52
N ILE A 410 -3.71 -2.71 -7.67
CA ILE A 410 -4.60 -2.80 -8.84
C ILE A 410 -4.66 -4.24 -9.36
N ALA A 411 -3.52 -4.90 -9.49
CA ALA A 411 -3.46 -6.30 -9.92
C ALA A 411 -4.29 -7.20 -8.99
N TYR A 412 -4.15 -7.02 -7.67
CA TYR A 412 -4.93 -7.75 -6.69
C TYR A 412 -6.42 -7.39 -6.75
N ALA A 413 -6.79 -6.11 -6.87
CA ALA A 413 -8.17 -5.68 -7.02
C ALA A 413 -8.88 -6.36 -8.20
N ARG A 414 -8.17 -6.47 -9.34
CA ARG A 414 -8.67 -7.11 -10.57
C ARG A 414 -8.85 -8.63 -10.45
N THR A 415 -8.20 -9.26 -9.48
CA THR A 415 -8.09 -10.72 -9.36
C THR A 415 -8.53 -11.26 -8.00
N VAL A 416 -9.00 -10.39 -7.10
CA VAL A 416 -9.37 -10.77 -5.72
C VAL A 416 -10.49 -11.82 -5.68
N ASN A 417 -11.32 -11.87 -6.72
CA ASN A 417 -12.41 -12.84 -6.84
C ASN A 417 -12.02 -14.09 -7.64
N ASP A 418 -10.78 -14.19 -8.11
CA ASP A 418 -10.31 -15.41 -8.77
C ASP A 418 -10.20 -16.54 -7.74
N SER A 419 -10.48 -17.77 -8.18
CA SER A 419 -10.37 -18.97 -7.35
C SER A 419 -8.93 -19.26 -6.97
N ASP A 420 -8.02 -19.06 -7.92
CA ASP A 420 -6.58 -19.25 -7.73
C ASP A 420 -5.90 -17.93 -7.34
N ASP A 421 -4.81 -18.01 -6.58
CA ASP A 421 -4.01 -16.82 -6.30
C ASP A 421 -3.29 -16.36 -7.58
N PHE A 422 -3.64 -15.17 -8.08
CA PHE A 422 -3.06 -14.60 -9.28
C PHE A 422 -1.53 -14.47 -9.22
N PHE A 423 -0.98 -14.09 -8.07
CA PHE A 423 0.47 -13.88 -7.95
C PHE A 423 1.20 -15.21 -8.01
N GLU A 424 0.72 -16.22 -7.26
CA GLU A 424 1.28 -17.56 -7.27
C GLU A 424 1.18 -18.24 -8.64
N SER A 425 0.03 -18.10 -9.30
CA SER A 425 -0.24 -18.77 -10.59
C SER A 425 0.35 -18.07 -11.80
N SER A 426 0.45 -16.73 -11.79
CA SER A 426 0.71 -15.94 -13.00
C SER A 426 1.94 -15.04 -12.93
N ILE A 427 2.40 -14.66 -11.72
CA ILE A 427 3.54 -13.74 -11.54
C ILE A 427 4.79 -14.47 -11.06
N PHE A 428 4.66 -15.24 -9.98
CA PHE A 428 5.76 -15.93 -9.30
C PHE A 428 6.32 -17.18 -9.99
N PRO A 429 5.67 -17.86 -10.95
CA PRO A 429 6.31 -18.97 -11.64
C PRO A 429 7.62 -18.54 -12.31
N GLY A 430 8.70 -19.31 -12.14
CA GLY A 430 10.03 -18.89 -12.62
C GLY A 430 10.66 -17.77 -11.77
N SER A 431 10.37 -17.75 -10.48
CA SER A 431 11.04 -16.90 -9.48
C SER A 431 11.53 -17.72 -8.29
N SER A 432 12.44 -17.15 -7.51
CA SER A 432 12.88 -17.65 -6.21
C SER A 432 12.74 -16.54 -5.18
N LYS A 433 12.57 -16.93 -3.91
CA LYS A 433 12.44 -15.97 -2.80
C LYS A 433 13.53 -16.22 -1.76
N SER A 434 14.15 -15.14 -1.28
CA SER A 434 15.12 -15.14 -0.20
C SER A 434 14.84 -13.97 0.74
N GLY A 435 14.34 -14.26 1.94
CA GLY A 435 13.86 -13.22 2.84
C GLY A 435 12.72 -12.43 2.22
N LEU A 436 12.86 -11.11 2.13
CA LEU A 436 11.88 -10.24 1.48
C LEU A 436 12.07 -10.16 -0.03
N ASP A 437 13.23 -10.55 -0.56
CA ASP A 437 13.54 -10.35 -1.96
C ASP A 437 13.08 -11.53 -2.82
N ARG A 438 12.49 -11.19 -3.95
CA ARG A 438 12.15 -12.15 -5.01
C ARG A 438 13.00 -11.88 -6.23
N GLY A 439 13.66 -12.93 -6.72
CA GLY A 439 14.42 -12.92 -7.96
C GLY A 439 13.67 -13.66 -9.06
N TYR A 440 13.63 -13.10 -10.26
CA TYR A 440 13.03 -13.70 -11.45
C TYR A 440 14.11 -14.23 -12.39
N THR A 441 13.84 -15.34 -13.08
CA THR A 441 14.75 -15.87 -14.10
C THR A 441 14.88 -14.94 -15.30
N GLU A 442 13.81 -14.19 -15.61
CA GLU A 442 13.74 -13.22 -16.71
C GLU A 442 13.21 -11.87 -16.17
N PRO A 443 14.04 -11.08 -15.47
CA PRO A 443 13.64 -9.77 -14.97
C PRO A 443 13.40 -8.79 -16.13
N ASN A 444 12.64 -7.73 -15.86
CA ASN A 444 12.20 -6.72 -16.82
C ASN A 444 11.29 -7.23 -17.95
N THR A 445 10.68 -8.40 -17.76
CA THR A 445 9.65 -8.94 -18.66
C THR A 445 8.26 -8.71 -18.10
N VAL A 446 7.23 -8.73 -18.96
CA VAL A 446 5.83 -8.61 -18.54
C VAL A 446 5.21 -9.99 -18.37
N LYS A 447 4.63 -10.25 -17.20
CA LYS A 447 4.00 -11.52 -16.81
C LYS A 447 2.59 -11.28 -16.28
N GLY A 448 1.75 -12.31 -16.28
CA GLY A 448 0.38 -12.21 -15.78
C GLY A 448 -0.62 -13.00 -16.62
N SER A 449 -1.89 -12.78 -16.33
CA SER A 449 -3.01 -13.37 -17.05
C SER A 449 -3.25 -12.64 -18.37
N PHE A 450 -4.31 -13.02 -19.08
CA PHE A 450 -4.66 -12.34 -20.33
C PHE A 450 -5.01 -10.86 -20.11
N ASN A 451 -5.72 -10.52 -19.02
CA ASN A 451 -6.25 -9.18 -18.78
C ASN A 451 -5.44 -8.36 -17.76
N THR A 452 -4.59 -9.00 -16.93
CA THR A 452 -3.89 -8.34 -15.83
C THR A 452 -2.44 -8.75 -15.84
N LYS A 453 -1.55 -7.77 -16.02
CA LYS A 453 -0.11 -8.01 -16.22
C LYS A 453 0.75 -7.06 -15.42
N LEU A 454 1.92 -7.55 -15.01
CA LEU A 454 2.94 -6.79 -14.30
C LEU A 454 4.30 -7.03 -14.97
N MET A 455 5.05 -5.96 -15.20
CA MET A 455 6.48 -6.05 -15.41
C MET A 455 7.14 -6.53 -14.12
N VAL A 456 7.86 -7.64 -14.20
CA VAL A 456 8.54 -8.24 -13.06
C VAL A 456 9.97 -7.71 -12.96
N ILE A 457 10.40 -7.36 -11.76
CA ILE A 457 11.73 -6.84 -11.45
C ILE A 457 12.17 -7.50 -10.15
N ASN A 458 13.47 -7.76 -10.02
CA ASN A 458 14.02 -8.29 -8.77
C ASN A 458 13.89 -7.25 -7.65
N GLY A 459 13.53 -7.70 -6.45
CA GLY A 459 13.45 -6.82 -5.30
C GLY A 459 12.40 -7.27 -4.28
N PRO A 460 12.00 -6.37 -3.37
CA PRO A 460 11.09 -6.70 -2.29
C PRO A 460 9.74 -7.21 -2.78
N ASP A 461 9.32 -8.37 -2.28
CA ASP A 461 8.01 -8.97 -2.47
C ASP A 461 7.16 -8.78 -1.22
N ILE A 462 6.11 -7.99 -1.38
CA ILE A 462 5.18 -7.64 -0.30
C ILE A 462 3.91 -8.51 -0.29
N MET A 463 3.69 -9.39 -1.26
CA MET A 463 2.36 -9.96 -1.52
C MET A 463 1.91 -11.05 -0.54
N GLU A 464 2.85 -11.65 0.19
CA GLU A 464 2.53 -12.52 1.33
C GLU A 464 2.05 -11.73 2.55
N ALA A 465 2.35 -10.44 2.60
CA ALA A 465 1.99 -9.53 3.67
C ALA A 465 1.11 -8.37 3.20
N PHE A 466 0.64 -8.43 1.96
CA PHE A 466 -0.24 -7.44 1.37
C PHE A 466 -1.70 -7.85 1.67
N PRO A 467 -2.48 -7.02 2.39
CA PRO A 467 -3.88 -7.29 2.70
C PRO A 467 -4.83 -7.14 1.53
#